data_AF-A0A2L0M074-F1
#
_entry.id   AF-A0A2L0M074-F1
#
_cell.length_a   1.000
_cell.length_b   1.000
_cell.length_c   1.000
_cell.angle_alpha   90.00
_cell.angle_beta   90.00
_cell.angle_gamma   90.00
#
_symmetry.space_group_name_H-M   'P 1'
#
loop_
_entity.id
_entity.type
_entity.pdbx_description
1 polymer ?
#
loop_
_entity_poly.entity_id
_entity_poly.type
_entity_poly.pdbx_seq_one_letter_code
_entity_poly.pdbx_strand_id
1 'polypeptide(L)'
;MSRHNLPALLVLSLLLSLAGCNALPRSTTDQAPPLGPVLPDSEARNAWIAQALALDPLASQNRQPPPRQSNAQIVAKLRQKRDIQLPDAYWSQWQRNLDVFDADTARHKETQRGLYIDTLTDQLKRVDDLTLQRLANAPDTLDAATREAWKLRLIERYSRYIIDSEVNRDIIDAHLRRMALMDRQYGVCALDSDCWDRAPKP
;
A
#
# COMPACT_ATOMS: atom_id res chain seq x y z
N MET A 1 -37.18 8.73 11.25
CA MET A 1 -37.61 7.84 10.16
C MET A 1 -36.57 7.90 9.04
N SER A 2 -35.77 6.85 8.85
CA SER A 2 -35.34 6.43 7.50
C SER A 2 -34.77 5.02 7.62
N ARG A 3 -35.28 4.12 6.78
CA ARG A 3 -35.10 2.67 6.86
C ARG A 3 -33.99 2.25 5.88
N HIS A 4 -33.01 1.52 6.40
CA HIS A 4 -32.35 0.34 5.81
C HIS A 4 -32.08 0.32 4.28
N ASN A 5 -30.82 0.58 3.90
CA ASN A 5 -30.23 0.14 2.62
C ASN A 5 -29.41 -1.16 2.77
N LEU A 6 -29.84 -2.04 3.68
CA LEU A 6 -29.30 -3.40 3.86
C LEU A 6 -29.64 -4.40 2.72
N PRO A 7 -30.73 -4.28 1.93
CA PRO A 7 -30.99 -5.27 0.89
C PRO A 7 -30.08 -5.13 -0.36
N ALA A 8 -29.46 -3.96 -0.59
CA ALA A 8 -28.61 -3.74 -1.77
C ALA A 8 -27.24 -4.45 -1.67
N LEU A 9 -26.68 -4.55 -0.45
CA LEU A 9 -25.39 -5.21 -0.20
C LEU A 9 -25.49 -6.74 -0.20
N LEU A 10 -26.65 -7.29 0.17
CA LEU A 10 -26.92 -8.73 0.13
C LEU A 10 -27.17 -9.25 -1.30
N VAL A 11 -27.75 -8.43 -2.19
CA VAL A 11 -27.92 -8.82 -3.60
C VAL A 11 -26.58 -8.86 -4.35
N LEU A 12 -25.63 -7.98 -4.00
CA LEU A 12 -24.30 -7.96 -4.62
C LEU A 12 -23.44 -9.18 -4.22
N SER A 13 -23.62 -9.68 -2.99
CA SER A 13 -22.89 -10.83 -2.46
C SER A 13 -23.49 -12.19 -2.88
N LEU A 14 -24.78 -12.24 -3.21
CA LEU A 14 -25.40 -13.44 -3.80
C LEU A 14 -25.04 -13.63 -5.29
N LEU A 15 -24.80 -12.54 -6.04
CA LEU A 15 -24.38 -12.62 -7.44
C LEU A 15 -22.93 -13.10 -7.61
N LEU A 16 -22.08 -12.90 -6.60
CA LEU A 16 -20.68 -13.37 -6.59
C LEU A 16 -20.53 -14.84 -6.20
N SER A 17 -21.55 -15.46 -5.59
CA SER A 17 -21.51 -16.86 -5.13
C SER A 17 -22.20 -17.85 -6.08
N LEU A 18 -22.94 -17.36 -7.09
CA LEU A 18 -23.60 -18.18 -8.12
C LEU A 18 -22.79 -18.26 -9.44
N ALA A 19 -21.72 -17.48 -9.59
CA ALA A 19 -20.70 -17.74 -10.60
C ALA A 19 -19.79 -18.84 -10.06
N GLY A 20 -20.25 -20.09 -10.25
CA GLY A 20 -19.51 -21.29 -9.93
C GLY A 20 -18.08 -21.25 -10.47
N CYS A 21 -17.24 -22.06 -9.82
CA CYS A 21 -15.85 -22.36 -10.11
C CYS A 21 -15.59 -22.69 -11.59
N ASN A 22 -15.60 -21.69 -12.46
CA ASN A 22 -14.76 -21.67 -13.63
C ASN A 22 -13.55 -20.87 -13.22
N ALA A 23 -12.41 -21.56 -13.23
CA ALA A 23 -11.10 -20.96 -13.04
C ALA A 23 -11.11 -19.54 -13.58
N LEU A 24 -10.72 -18.56 -12.74
CA LEU A 24 -10.18 -17.31 -13.24
C LEU A 24 -9.34 -17.68 -14.47
N PRO A 25 -9.60 -17.11 -15.65
CA PRO A 25 -8.87 -17.51 -16.84
C PRO A 25 -7.40 -17.39 -16.46
N ARG A 26 -6.73 -18.54 -16.34
CA ARG A 26 -5.27 -18.59 -16.33
C ARG A 26 -4.93 -18.07 -17.70
N SER A 27 -4.62 -16.78 -17.76
CA SER A 27 -4.18 -16.12 -18.98
C SER A 27 -2.87 -16.80 -19.35
N THR A 28 -2.94 -17.72 -20.31
CA THR A 28 -1.79 -18.50 -20.77
C THR A 28 -0.84 -17.69 -21.65
N THR A 29 -0.85 -16.34 -21.55
CA THR A 29 0.04 -15.42 -22.29
C THR A 29 0.56 -14.23 -21.47
N ASP A 30 0.45 -14.24 -20.13
CA ASP A 30 0.76 -13.06 -19.27
C ASP A 30 2.11 -13.13 -18.54
N GLN A 31 3.17 -13.55 -19.23
CA GLN A 31 4.52 -13.35 -18.70
C GLN A 31 5.38 -12.67 -19.74
N ALA A 32 5.92 -11.53 -19.35
CA ALA A 32 6.89 -10.84 -20.16
C ALA A 32 8.11 -11.78 -20.38
N PRO A 33 8.72 -11.82 -21.59
CA PRO A 33 9.80 -12.76 -21.89
C PRO A 33 10.89 -12.70 -20.82
N PRO A 34 11.54 -13.79 -20.39
CA PRO A 34 12.55 -13.72 -19.33
C PRO A 34 13.69 -12.74 -19.70
N LEU A 35 14.18 -11.98 -18.71
CA LEU A 35 15.38 -11.19 -18.89
C LEU A 35 16.62 -12.08 -18.90
N GLY A 36 17.66 -11.62 -19.59
CA GLY A 36 18.96 -12.28 -19.62
C GLY A 36 19.70 -12.25 -18.27
N PRO A 37 20.96 -12.71 -18.25
CA PRO A 37 21.82 -12.55 -17.08
C PRO A 37 22.06 -11.07 -16.78
N VAL A 38 22.50 -10.78 -15.55
CA VAL A 38 23.02 -9.46 -15.20
C VAL A 38 24.23 -9.17 -16.09
N LEU A 39 24.22 -8.01 -16.75
CA LEU A 39 25.34 -7.56 -17.56
C LEU A 39 26.35 -6.79 -16.70
N PRO A 40 27.65 -6.77 -17.06
CA PRO A 40 28.67 -6.04 -16.32
C PRO A 40 28.33 -4.56 -16.15
N ASP A 41 28.67 -4.01 -14.99
CA ASP A 41 28.50 -2.58 -14.73
C ASP A 41 29.52 -1.76 -15.54
N SER A 42 29.11 -0.58 -15.99
CA SER A 42 29.97 0.44 -16.59
C SER A 42 29.49 1.82 -16.14
N GLU A 43 30.32 2.85 -16.27
CA GLU A 43 29.92 4.23 -15.93
C GLU A 43 28.65 4.65 -16.70
N ALA A 44 28.60 4.35 -18.01
CA ALA A 44 27.45 4.63 -18.85
C ALA A 44 26.19 3.88 -18.39
N ARG A 45 26.30 2.57 -18.09
CA ARG A 45 25.16 1.77 -17.61
C ARG A 45 24.64 2.28 -16.28
N ASN A 46 25.53 2.61 -15.35
CA ASN A 46 25.15 3.16 -14.05
C ASN A 46 24.43 4.51 -14.20
N ALA A 47 24.88 5.36 -15.11
CA ALA A 47 24.21 6.63 -15.41
C ALA A 47 22.81 6.42 -15.99
N TRP A 48 22.64 5.49 -16.94
CA TRP A 48 21.33 5.19 -17.51
C TRP A 48 20.37 4.53 -16.50
N ILE A 49 20.87 3.65 -15.63
CA ILE A 49 20.06 3.08 -14.55
C ILE A 49 19.56 4.19 -13.62
N ALA A 50 20.45 5.08 -13.17
CA ALA A 50 20.08 6.20 -12.30
C ALA A 50 19.03 7.11 -12.96
N GLN A 51 19.20 7.40 -14.25
CA GLN A 51 18.24 8.20 -15.01
C GLN A 51 16.88 7.49 -15.17
N ALA A 52 16.86 6.20 -15.49
CA ALA A 52 15.63 5.42 -15.59
C ALA A 52 14.87 5.37 -14.26
N LEU A 53 15.58 5.22 -13.13
CA LEU A 53 14.99 5.30 -11.79
C LEU A 53 14.41 6.69 -11.48
N ALA A 54 15.05 7.76 -11.93
CA ALA A 54 14.56 9.12 -11.73
C ALA A 54 13.25 9.41 -12.48
N LEU A 55 13.02 8.72 -13.61
CA LEU A 55 11.77 8.81 -14.39
C LEU A 55 10.61 7.99 -13.81
N ASP A 56 10.90 7.00 -12.96
CA ASP A 56 9.86 6.14 -12.37
C ASP A 56 9.19 6.83 -11.16
N PRO A 57 7.84 6.96 -11.14
CA PRO A 57 7.14 7.70 -10.07
C PRO A 57 7.32 7.13 -8.65
N LEU A 58 7.59 5.83 -8.52
CA LEU A 58 7.82 5.19 -7.22
C LEU A 58 9.30 5.21 -6.84
N ALA A 59 10.22 5.10 -7.80
CA ALA A 59 11.66 5.14 -7.53
C ALA A 59 12.22 6.56 -7.38
N SER A 60 11.57 7.57 -7.97
CA SER A 60 12.00 8.96 -7.92
C SER A 60 12.07 9.48 -6.47
N GLN A 61 13.08 10.29 -6.19
CA GLN A 61 13.31 10.92 -4.88
C GLN A 61 12.36 12.11 -4.63
N ASN A 62 11.73 12.65 -5.68
CA ASN A 62 10.85 13.83 -5.59
C ASN A 62 9.40 13.47 -5.22
N ARG A 63 9.14 12.24 -4.79
CA ARG A 63 7.79 11.79 -4.43
C ARG A 63 7.31 12.54 -3.18
N GLN A 64 6.16 13.19 -3.29
CA GLN A 64 5.45 13.74 -2.15
C GLN A 64 4.33 12.78 -1.72
N PRO A 65 4.19 12.47 -0.42
CA PRO A 65 3.01 11.78 0.07
C PRO A 65 1.78 12.67 -0.14
N PRO A 66 0.61 12.07 -0.44
CA PRO A 66 -0.62 12.84 -0.57
C PRO A 66 -0.93 13.57 0.74
N PRO A 67 -1.50 14.79 0.68
CA PRO A 67 -1.91 15.49 1.88
C PRO A 67 -2.96 14.67 2.63
N ARG A 68 -2.83 14.60 3.96
CA ARG A 68 -3.79 13.92 4.83
C ARG A 68 -4.11 14.77 6.05
N GLN A 69 -5.29 14.53 6.61
CA GLN A 69 -5.71 15.17 7.86
C GLN A 69 -4.74 14.81 9.00
N SER A 70 -4.43 15.77 9.88
CA SER A 70 -3.58 15.51 11.05
C SER A 70 -4.31 14.63 12.08
N ASN A 71 -3.54 13.85 12.84
CA ASN A 71 -4.09 13.01 13.91
C ASN A 71 -4.78 13.84 14.99
N ALA A 72 -4.27 15.04 15.31
CA ALA A 72 -4.93 15.97 16.21
C ALA A 72 -6.35 16.34 15.74
N GLN A 73 -6.52 16.64 14.44
CA GLN A 73 -7.84 16.92 13.86
C GLN A 73 -8.75 15.68 13.88
N ILE A 74 -8.19 14.47 13.66
CA ILE A 74 -8.95 13.21 13.73
C ILE A 74 -9.48 13.01 15.15
N VAL A 75 -8.61 13.16 16.16
CA VAL A 75 -8.98 13.02 17.57
C VAL A 75 -9.98 14.08 18.00
N ALA A 76 -9.83 15.34 17.57
CA ALA A 76 -10.79 16.40 17.89
C ALA A 76 -12.20 16.07 17.36
N LYS A 77 -12.32 15.60 16.10
CA LYS A 77 -13.59 15.16 15.52
C LYS A 77 -14.17 13.96 16.28
N LEU A 78 -13.33 13.00 16.66
CA LEU A 78 -13.76 11.84 17.42
C LEU A 78 -14.27 12.23 18.81
N ARG A 79 -13.56 13.10 19.52
CA ARG A 79 -13.96 13.62 20.83
C ARG A 79 -15.29 14.35 20.78
N GLN A 80 -15.57 15.09 19.71
CA GLN A 80 -16.87 15.73 19.49
C GLN A 80 -18.00 14.72 19.22
N LYS A 81 -17.68 13.59 18.57
CA LYS A 81 -18.65 12.55 18.24
C LYS A 81 -18.95 11.61 19.41
N ARG A 82 -17.96 11.33 20.24
CA ARG A 82 -18.11 10.51 21.45
C ARG A 82 -18.67 11.38 22.58
N ASP A 83 -19.96 11.21 22.87
CA ASP A 83 -20.65 11.87 23.99
C ASP A 83 -20.28 11.23 25.35
N ILE A 84 -18.97 11.15 25.63
CA ILE A 84 -18.41 10.47 26.81
C ILE A 84 -17.35 11.36 27.42
N GLN A 85 -17.46 11.63 28.72
CA GLN A 85 -16.48 12.41 29.45
C GLN A 85 -15.25 11.56 29.78
N LEU A 86 -14.19 11.74 28.99
CA LEU A 86 -12.89 11.12 29.20
C LEU A 86 -11.83 12.19 29.46
N PRO A 87 -10.82 11.91 30.31
CA PRO A 87 -9.79 12.88 30.67
C PRO A 87 -8.93 13.25 29.46
N ASP A 88 -8.34 14.45 29.47
CA ASP A 88 -7.47 14.90 28.37
C ASP A 88 -6.27 13.96 28.11
N ALA A 89 -5.83 13.25 29.14
CA ALA A 89 -4.80 12.22 29.03
C ALA A 89 -5.20 11.07 28.08
N TYR A 90 -6.48 10.69 28.06
CA TYR A 90 -7.02 9.68 27.13
C TYR A 90 -6.88 10.13 25.68
N TRP A 91 -7.36 11.34 25.37
CA TRP A 91 -7.30 11.90 24.02
C TRP A 91 -5.86 12.11 23.54
N SER A 92 -4.98 12.54 24.44
CA SER A 92 -3.54 12.64 24.17
C SER A 92 -2.92 11.28 23.85
N GLN A 93 -3.32 10.21 24.56
CA GLN A 93 -2.85 8.86 24.28
C GLN A 93 -3.42 8.29 22.98
N TRP A 94 -4.67 8.59 22.66
CA TRP A 94 -5.28 8.23 21.38
C TRP A 94 -4.48 8.83 20.23
N GLN A 95 -4.16 10.13 20.30
CA GLN A 95 -3.36 10.79 19.27
C GLN A 95 -1.99 10.11 19.12
N ARG A 96 -1.29 9.83 20.23
CA ARG A 96 -0.01 9.10 20.20
C ARG A 96 -0.15 7.73 19.56
N ASN A 97 -1.23 6.99 19.83
CA ASN A 97 -1.46 5.68 19.21
C ASN A 97 -1.66 5.77 17.69
N LEU A 98 -2.27 6.85 17.19
CA LEU A 98 -2.36 7.15 15.75
C LEU A 98 -1.01 7.55 15.18
N ASP A 99 -0.25 8.41 15.87
CA ASP A 99 1.08 8.84 15.43
C ASP A 99 2.03 7.64 15.27
N VAL A 100 2.00 6.70 16.22
CA VAL A 100 2.77 5.45 16.13
C VAL A 100 2.30 4.59 14.96
N PHE A 101 0.99 4.42 14.77
CA PHE A 101 0.45 3.63 13.65
C PHE A 101 0.84 4.20 12.28
N ASP A 102 0.80 5.53 12.14
CA ASP A 102 1.24 6.19 10.91
C ASP A 102 2.73 6.05 10.68
N ALA A 103 3.54 6.15 11.72
CA ALA A 103 4.98 5.95 11.63
C ALA A 103 5.31 4.49 11.24
N ASP A 104 4.63 3.51 11.85
CA ASP A 104 4.76 2.09 11.50
C ASP A 104 4.40 1.86 10.02
N THR A 105 3.26 2.39 9.58
CA THR A 105 2.77 2.28 8.20
C THR A 105 3.72 2.96 7.21
N ALA A 106 4.22 4.15 7.52
CA ALA A 106 5.16 4.87 6.66
C ALA A 106 6.48 4.10 6.47
N ARG A 107 7.04 3.53 7.55
CA ARG A 107 8.25 2.70 7.47
C ARG A 107 8.03 1.44 6.65
N HIS A 108 6.86 0.81 6.79
CA HIS A 108 6.49 -0.35 5.99
C HIS A 108 6.38 0.00 4.50
N LYS A 109 5.68 1.09 4.15
CA LYS A 109 5.59 1.59 2.77
C LYS A 109 6.97 1.90 2.17
N GLU A 110 7.87 2.50 2.95
CA GLU A 110 9.23 2.77 2.50
C GLU A 110 10.04 1.48 2.29
N THR A 111 9.85 0.47 3.15
CA THR A 111 10.48 -0.85 2.97
C THR A 111 10.03 -1.51 1.67
N GLN A 112 8.72 -1.50 1.39
CA GLN A 112 8.18 -2.05 0.15
C GLN A 112 8.60 -1.25 -1.08
N ARG A 113 8.76 0.07 -0.93
CA ARG A 113 9.33 0.92 -1.97
C ARG A 113 10.80 0.56 -2.26
N GLY A 114 11.60 0.27 -1.24
CA GLY A 114 12.96 -0.25 -1.41
C GLY A 114 12.98 -1.52 -2.26
N LEU A 115 12.13 -2.50 -1.95
CA LEU A 115 12.00 -3.74 -2.72
C LEU A 115 11.54 -3.51 -4.17
N TYR A 116 10.64 -2.54 -4.38
CA TYR A 116 10.24 -2.10 -5.72
C TYR A 116 11.44 -1.57 -6.51
N ILE A 117 12.24 -0.68 -5.90
CA ILE A 117 13.43 -0.09 -6.51
C ILE A 117 14.45 -1.17 -6.84
N ASP A 118 14.75 -2.07 -5.90
CA ASP A 118 15.70 -3.17 -6.10
C ASP A 118 15.27 -4.07 -7.26
N THR A 119 13.97 -4.38 -7.35
CA THR A 119 13.41 -5.17 -8.45
C THR A 119 13.58 -4.46 -9.80
N LEU A 120 13.29 -3.16 -9.85
CA LEU A 120 13.48 -2.35 -11.07
C LEU A 120 14.97 -2.27 -11.45
N THR A 121 15.85 -2.06 -10.48
CA THR A 121 17.30 -2.02 -10.71
C THR A 121 17.82 -3.35 -11.23
N ASP A 122 17.42 -4.49 -10.67
CA ASP A 122 17.78 -5.81 -11.20
C ASP A 122 17.30 -6.00 -12.64
N GLN A 123 16.06 -5.59 -12.94
CA GLN A 123 15.53 -5.65 -14.30
C GLN A 123 16.35 -4.79 -15.28
N LEU A 124 16.71 -3.56 -14.90
CA LEU A 124 17.52 -2.66 -15.72
C LEU A 124 18.96 -3.19 -15.92
N LYS A 125 19.53 -3.86 -14.92
CA LYS A 125 20.87 -4.48 -15.02
C LYS A 125 20.96 -5.63 -16.02
N ARG A 126 19.83 -6.21 -16.42
CA ARG A 126 19.76 -7.37 -17.32
C ARG A 126 19.41 -7.03 -18.76
N VAL A 127 19.06 -5.78 -19.06
CA VAL A 127 18.81 -5.35 -20.44
C VAL A 127 20.07 -4.83 -21.10
N ASP A 128 20.14 -5.04 -22.42
CA ASP A 128 21.23 -4.56 -23.27
C ASP A 128 21.36 -3.03 -23.25
N ASP A 129 22.53 -2.53 -23.62
CA ASP A 129 22.86 -1.11 -23.55
C ASP A 129 21.93 -0.23 -24.37
N LEU A 130 21.50 -0.67 -25.55
CA LEU A 130 20.63 0.11 -26.43
C LEU A 130 19.23 0.26 -25.80
N THR A 131 18.68 -0.83 -25.27
CA THR A 131 17.40 -0.81 -24.55
C THR A 131 17.50 0.03 -23.28
N LEU A 132 18.57 -0.13 -22.49
CA LEU A 132 18.80 0.64 -21.26
C LEU A 132 18.91 2.14 -21.55
N GLN A 133 19.67 2.53 -22.57
CA GLN A 133 19.81 3.92 -22.99
C GLN A 133 18.47 4.52 -23.45
N ARG A 134 17.64 3.75 -24.16
CA ARG A 134 16.30 4.20 -24.58
C ARG A 134 15.37 4.38 -23.40
N LEU A 135 15.33 3.44 -22.45
CA LEU A 135 14.54 3.56 -21.22
C LEU A 135 14.93 4.81 -20.42
N ALA A 136 16.23 5.12 -20.37
CA ALA A 136 16.74 6.28 -19.65
C ALA A 136 16.41 7.62 -20.33
N ASN A 137 16.43 7.71 -21.66
CA ASN A 137 16.42 9.00 -22.36
C ASN A 137 15.21 9.24 -23.26
N ALA A 138 14.62 8.19 -23.82
CA ALA A 138 13.55 8.29 -24.80
C ALA A 138 12.69 7.02 -24.83
N PRO A 139 11.99 6.68 -23.72
CA PRO A 139 11.24 5.41 -23.59
C PRO A 139 10.16 5.25 -24.67
N ASP A 140 9.64 6.35 -25.21
CA ASP A 140 8.66 6.34 -26.30
C ASP A 140 9.23 5.86 -27.65
N THR A 141 10.55 5.73 -27.77
CA THR A 141 11.24 5.22 -28.97
C THR A 141 11.47 3.71 -28.95
N LEU A 142 11.08 3.02 -27.88
CA LEU A 142 11.10 1.56 -27.83
C LEU A 142 10.18 0.96 -28.89
N ASP A 143 10.63 -0.13 -29.53
CA ASP A 143 9.78 -0.92 -30.40
C ASP A 143 8.59 -1.52 -29.62
N ALA A 144 7.55 -1.90 -30.35
CA ALA A 144 6.29 -2.33 -29.75
C ALA A 144 6.45 -3.56 -28.83
N ALA A 145 7.30 -4.52 -29.20
CA ALA A 145 7.49 -5.74 -28.42
C ALA A 145 8.23 -5.45 -27.11
N THR A 146 9.31 -4.67 -27.17
CA THR A 146 10.05 -4.24 -25.99
C THR A 146 9.19 -3.39 -25.06
N ARG A 147 8.38 -2.47 -25.61
CA ARG A 147 7.45 -1.64 -24.84
C ARG A 147 6.41 -2.48 -24.09
N GLU A 148 5.80 -3.46 -24.76
CA GLU A 148 4.81 -4.32 -24.12
C GLU A 148 5.44 -5.18 -23.01
N ALA A 149 6.64 -5.73 -23.26
CA ALA A 149 7.37 -6.48 -22.26
C ALA A 149 7.70 -5.64 -21.01
N TRP A 150 8.06 -4.36 -21.18
CA TRP A 150 8.29 -3.44 -20.06
C TRP A 150 7.01 -3.03 -19.34
N LYS A 151 5.92 -2.83 -20.07
CA LYS A 151 4.60 -2.57 -19.48
C LYS A 151 4.16 -3.74 -18.58
N LEU A 152 4.30 -4.99 -19.03
CA LEU A 152 3.96 -6.15 -18.22
C LEU A 152 4.79 -6.23 -16.93
N ARG A 153 6.10 -5.97 -17.01
CA ARG A 153 6.98 -5.89 -15.82
C ARG A 153 6.59 -4.77 -14.86
N LEU A 154 6.22 -3.61 -15.40
CA LEU A 154 5.74 -2.50 -14.60
C LEU A 154 4.46 -2.89 -13.86
N ILE A 155 3.48 -3.46 -14.56
CA ILE A 155 2.22 -3.93 -13.96
C ILE A 155 2.51 -4.93 -12.83
N GLU A 156 3.33 -5.95 -13.09
CA GLU A 156 3.68 -6.95 -12.09
C GLU A 156 4.34 -6.33 -10.85
N ARG A 157 5.38 -5.51 -11.05
CA ARG A 157 6.14 -4.89 -9.96
C ARG A 157 5.28 -3.89 -9.17
N TYR A 158 4.45 -3.11 -9.86
CA TYR A 158 3.56 -2.13 -9.26
C TYR A 158 2.42 -2.78 -8.48
N SER A 159 1.82 -3.85 -9.02
CA SER A 159 0.78 -4.62 -8.32
C SER A 159 1.31 -5.23 -7.03
N ARG A 160 2.53 -5.82 -7.04
CA ARG A 160 3.18 -6.32 -5.82
C ARG A 160 3.38 -5.20 -4.81
N TYR A 161 3.95 -4.07 -5.22
CA TYR A 161 4.11 -2.91 -4.33
C TYR A 161 2.79 -2.46 -3.70
N ILE A 162 1.69 -2.35 -4.46
CA ILE A 162 0.38 -1.96 -3.90
C ILE A 162 -0.10 -2.98 -2.87
N ILE A 163 -0.09 -4.26 -3.22
CA ILE A 163 -0.60 -5.33 -2.36
C ILE A 163 0.20 -5.35 -1.04
N ASP A 164 1.52 -5.31 -1.16
CA ASP A 164 2.41 -5.51 -0.02
C ASP A 164 2.53 -4.23 0.82
N SER A 165 2.36 -3.03 0.25
CA SER A 165 2.55 -1.76 0.98
C SER A 165 1.32 -1.24 1.72
N GLU A 166 0.10 -1.63 1.32
CA GLU A 166 -1.13 -1.09 1.91
C GLU A 166 -1.64 -1.88 3.13
N VAL A 167 -1.46 -3.21 3.16
CA VAL A 167 -2.03 -4.06 4.22
C VAL A 167 -0.91 -4.82 4.92
N ASN A 168 -0.59 -4.41 6.15
CA ASN A 168 0.28 -5.17 7.04
C ASN A 168 -0.49 -5.57 8.29
N ARG A 169 -0.73 -6.89 8.43
CA ARG A 169 -1.49 -7.46 9.54
C ARG A 169 -0.87 -7.14 10.90
N ASP A 170 0.45 -7.24 11.02
CA ASP A 170 1.13 -7.03 12.30
C ASP A 170 1.03 -5.59 12.78
N ILE A 171 1.08 -4.63 11.85
CA ILE A 171 0.90 -3.20 12.15
C ILE A 171 -0.53 -2.92 12.63
N ILE A 172 -1.53 -3.52 11.96
CA ILE A 172 -2.95 -3.41 12.35
C ILE A 172 -3.15 -4.05 13.73
N ASP A 173 -2.68 -5.27 13.94
CA ASP A 173 -2.81 -6.00 15.20
C ASP A 173 -2.13 -5.25 16.36
N ALA A 174 -0.95 -4.67 16.12
CA ALA A 174 -0.24 -3.86 17.10
C ALA A 174 -1.02 -2.59 17.46
N HIS A 175 -1.62 -1.90 16.47
CA HIS A 175 -2.46 -0.74 16.72
C HIS A 175 -3.71 -1.11 17.53
N LEU A 176 -4.43 -2.15 17.13
CA LEU A 176 -5.63 -2.62 17.85
C LEU A 176 -5.32 -2.96 19.31
N ARG A 177 -4.18 -3.62 19.58
CA ARG A 177 -3.73 -3.90 20.96
C ARG A 177 -3.45 -2.63 21.76
N ARG A 178 -2.81 -1.61 21.16
CA ARG A 178 -2.57 -0.31 21.83
C ARG A 178 -3.88 0.39 22.16
N MET A 179 -4.87 0.31 21.27
CA MET A 179 -6.20 0.89 21.47
C MET A 179 -6.97 0.17 22.58
N ALA A 180 -6.98 -1.17 22.58
CA ALA A 180 -7.60 -1.98 23.63
C ALA A 180 -6.95 -1.74 25.00
N LEU A 181 -5.62 -1.72 25.07
CA LEU A 181 -4.90 -1.44 26.32
C LEU A 181 -5.23 -0.04 26.87
N MET A 182 -5.30 0.96 26.00
CA MET A 182 -5.70 2.31 26.39
C MET A 182 -7.14 2.34 26.92
N ASP A 183 -8.09 1.74 26.21
CA ASP A 183 -9.49 1.70 26.67
C ASP A 183 -9.62 0.98 28.03
N ARG A 184 -8.84 -0.07 28.26
CA ARG A 184 -8.76 -0.75 29.56
C ARG A 184 -8.20 0.17 30.66
N GLN A 185 -7.11 0.89 30.37
CA GLN A 185 -6.46 1.81 31.32
C GLN A 185 -7.41 2.90 31.82
N TYR A 186 -8.29 3.40 30.96
CA TYR A 186 -9.25 4.46 31.30
C TYR A 186 -10.67 3.95 31.58
N GLY A 187 -10.88 2.64 31.64
CA GLY A 187 -12.20 2.05 31.93
C GLY A 187 -13.28 2.35 30.89
N VAL A 188 -12.91 2.62 29.64
CA VAL A 188 -13.83 3.08 28.57
C VAL A 188 -14.92 2.06 28.28
N CYS A 189 -14.61 0.77 28.36
CA CYS A 189 -15.57 -0.29 28.06
C CYS A 189 -16.79 -0.36 28.99
N ALA A 190 -16.72 0.28 30.17
CA ALA A 190 -17.87 0.43 31.07
C ALA A 190 -18.80 1.59 30.66
N LEU A 191 -18.30 2.52 29.84
CA LEU A 191 -18.97 3.76 29.44
C LEU A 191 -19.43 3.73 27.98
N ASP A 192 -18.69 3.03 27.12
CA ASP A 192 -18.91 2.98 25.68
C ASP A 192 -19.17 1.54 25.21
N SER A 193 -20.20 1.35 24.39
CA SER A 193 -20.43 0.06 23.76
C SER A 193 -19.38 -0.30 22.70
N ASP A 194 -18.75 0.71 22.14
CA ASP A 194 -17.88 0.63 20.97
C ASP A 194 -16.40 0.67 21.38
N CYS A 195 -16.08 0.24 22.60
CA CYS A 195 -14.72 0.17 23.09
C CYS A 195 -13.89 -0.91 22.38
N TRP A 196 -12.58 -0.71 22.32
CA TRP A 196 -11.64 -1.57 21.60
C TRP A 196 -11.31 -2.90 22.30
N ASP A 197 -11.49 -2.98 23.62
CA ASP A 197 -11.13 -4.16 24.43
C ASP A 197 -12.30 -5.16 24.60
N ARG A 198 -13.38 -5.01 23.81
CA ARG A 198 -14.47 -5.99 23.80
C ARG A 198 -14.21 -7.12 22.82
N ALA A 199 -14.51 -8.34 23.26
CA ALA A 199 -14.61 -9.47 22.34
C ALA A 199 -15.66 -9.15 21.25
N PRO A 200 -15.39 -9.47 19.97
CA PRO A 200 -16.41 -9.36 18.93
C PRO A 200 -17.64 -10.17 19.35
N LYS A 201 -18.83 -9.56 19.26
CA LYS A 201 -20.08 -10.30 19.49
C LYS A 201 -20.19 -11.39 18.41
N PRO A 202 -20.50 -12.63 18.79
CA PRO A 202 -20.70 -13.73 17.84
C PRO A 202 -21.84 -13.45 16.86
#